data_AF-A0A925DZJ5-F1
#
_entry.id   AF-A0A925DZJ5-F1
#
_cell.length_a   1.000
_cell.length_b   1.000
_cell.length_c   1.000
_cell.angle_alpha   90.00
_cell.angle_beta   90.00
_cell.angle_gamma   90.00
#
_symmetry.space_group_name_H-M   'P 1'
#
loop_
_entity.id
_entity.type
_entity.pdbx_description
1 polymer ?
#
loop_
_entity_poly.entity_id
_entity_poly.type
_entity_poly.pdbx_seq_one_letter_code
_entity_poly.pdbx_strand_id
1 'polypeptide(L)'
;MRKLKLTLLLLSLIFSAIAISSIQADAPTEGREGRAELRFLEGMIDHHQMALDMGADCLVKVETEPVLTLCQNIIDAQTAEIVQMQGWLLDWYNVEYTPMAMSDMGGMSEMNHSMPGMAEMPYTDPAMMMGMFAGFNRLEGREYELAWLESMIDHHDDAIHMAERLLPRVEHDELRALAQNIIDAQTAEITVMEDLLTELAQ
;
A
#
# COMPACT_ATOMS: atom_id res chain seq x y z
N MET A 1 60.21 23.86 58.59
CA MET A 1 60.08 22.67 57.72
C MET A 1 58.61 22.24 57.67
N ARG A 2 57.83 22.69 56.67
CA ARG A 2 56.46 22.22 56.42
C ARG A 2 56.44 21.57 55.04
N LYS A 3 56.06 20.30 55.01
CA LYS A 3 56.14 19.40 53.86
C LYS A 3 55.09 19.78 52.81
N LEU A 4 55.52 20.02 51.58
CA LEU A 4 54.67 20.16 50.39
C LEU A 4 54.10 18.77 50.06
N LYS A 5 52.77 18.61 50.09
CA LYS A 5 52.11 17.39 49.61
C LYS A 5 51.67 17.62 48.16
N LEU A 6 52.35 16.94 47.25
CA LEU A 6 51.93 16.75 45.86
C LEU A 6 50.71 15.84 45.85
N THR A 7 49.59 16.29 45.27
CA THR A 7 48.44 15.43 44.97
C THR A 7 48.22 15.47 43.46
N LEU A 8 48.52 14.35 42.80
CA LEU A 8 48.24 14.11 41.39
C LEU A 8 46.81 13.55 41.23
N LEU A 9 46.04 14.25 40.39
CA LEU A 9 45.09 13.78 39.37
C LEU A 9 44.19 12.56 39.61
N LEU A 10 42.90 12.77 39.35
CA LEU A 10 42.07 11.86 38.56
C LEU A 10 41.00 12.70 37.81
N LEU A 11 41.20 12.89 36.50
CA LEU A 11 40.13 13.36 35.62
C LEU A 11 39.25 12.13 35.31
N SER A 12 38.08 12.03 35.93
CA SER A 12 37.08 11.06 35.54
C SER A 12 36.44 11.52 34.23
N LEU A 13 36.76 10.87 33.11
CA LEU A 13 35.99 10.96 31.88
C LEU A 13 34.61 10.32 32.15
N ILE A 14 33.58 11.15 32.24
CA ILE A 14 32.19 10.71 32.28
C ILE A 14 31.83 10.29 30.85
N PHE A 15 31.81 8.97 30.60
CA PHE A 15 31.18 8.42 29.41
C PHE A 15 29.66 8.42 29.66
N SER A 16 28.95 9.46 29.20
CA SER A 16 27.49 9.38 29.11
C SER A 16 27.15 8.40 27.99
N ALA A 17 26.75 7.18 28.36
CA ALA A 17 26.07 6.29 27.44
C ALA A 17 24.76 6.97 27.04
N ILE A 18 24.68 7.45 25.79
CA ILE A 18 23.40 7.82 25.19
C ILE A 18 22.68 6.50 24.97
N ALA A 19 21.72 6.19 25.84
CA ALA A 19 20.76 5.13 25.58
C ALA A 19 19.89 5.59 24.40
N ILE A 20 20.22 5.13 23.20
CA ILE A 20 19.29 5.18 22.08
C ILE A 20 18.15 4.26 22.51
N SER A 21 17.04 4.85 22.95
CA SER A 21 15.82 4.09 23.19
C SER A 21 15.39 3.57 21.83
N SER A 22 15.52 2.26 21.60
CA SER A 22 14.80 1.62 20.51
C SER A 22 13.33 1.96 20.71
N ILE A 23 12.74 2.68 19.76
CA ILE A 23 11.28 2.70 19.63
C ILE A 23 10.93 1.23 19.41
N GLN A 24 10.46 0.57 20.46
CA GLN A 24 9.97 -0.79 20.36
C GLN A 24 8.58 -0.68 19.77
N ALA A 25 8.34 -1.44 18.70
CA ALA A 25 7.00 -1.68 18.21
C ALA A 25 6.14 -2.18 19.39
N ASP A 26 5.20 -1.35 19.82
CA ASP A 26 4.39 -1.57 21.03
C ASP A 26 2.94 -1.97 20.69
N ALA A 27 2.58 -2.05 19.39
CA ALA A 27 1.24 -2.43 18.98
C ALA A 27 1.01 -3.95 19.11
N PRO A 28 -0.14 -4.40 19.63
CA PRO A 28 -0.43 -5.82 19.81
C PRO A 28 -0.60 -6.51 18.45
N THR A 29 0.32 -7.43 18.11
CA THR A 29 0.18 -8.32 16.93
C THR A 29 -0.78 -9.49 17.19
N GLU A 30 -1.16 -9.69 18.45
CA GLU A 30 -2.13 -10.69 18.89
C GLU A 30 -3.49 -10.05 19.18
N GLY A 31 -4.58 -10.78 18.89
CA GLY A 31 -5.95 -10.28 19.03
C GLY A 31 -6.64 -10.08 17.69
N ARG A 32 -7.96 -9.89 17.69
CA ARG A 32 -8.73 -9.79 16.44
C ARG A 32 -8.47 -8.48 15.69
N GLU A 33 -8.18 -7.40 16.43
CA GLU A 33 -8.06 -6.02 15.95
C GLU A 33 -6.65 -5.73 15.41
N GLY A 34 -5.58 -5.95 16.19
CA GLY A 34 -4.20 -5.84 15.67
C GLY A 34 -3.90 -6.73 14.45
N ARG A 35 -4.48 -7.94 14.38
CA ARG A 35 -4.40 -8.78 13.16
C ARG A 35 -5.24 -8.25 11.99
N ALA A 36 -6.18 -7.34 12.21
CA ALA A 36 -6.96 -6.72 11.14
C ALA A 36 -6.18 -5.56 10.52
N GLU A 37 -5.50 -4.74 11.32
CA GLU A 37 -4.66 -3.65 10.81
C GLU A 37 -3.45 -4.17 10.03
N LEU A 38 -2.70 -5.15 10.56
CA LEU A 38 -1.59 -5.78 9.84
C LEU A 38 -2.04 -6.31 8.47
N ARG A 39 -3.14 -7.07 8.44
CA ARG A 39 -3.68 -7.62 7.20
C ARG A 39 -4.17 -6.54 6.23
N PHE A 40 -4.77 -5.47 6.74
CA PHE A 40 -5.19 -4.36 5.91
C PHE A 40 -3.98 -3.65 5.30
N LEU A 41 -2.95 -3.35 6.10
CA LEU A 41 -1.75 -2.66 5.63
C LEU A 41 -1.02 -3.49 4.57
N GLU A 42 -0.73 -4.76 4.85
CA GLU A 42 -0.09 -5.67 3.88
C GLU A 42 -0.94 -5.81 2.61
N GLY A 43 -2.25 -6.07 2.77
CA GLY A 43 -3.15 -6.27 1.65
C GLY A 43 -3.38 -5.01 0.80
N MET A 44 -3.50 -3.83 1.43
CA MET A 44 -3.70 -2.57 0.70
C MET A 44 -2.41 -2.11 0.02
N ILE A 45 -1.23 -2.42 0.60
CA ILE A 45 0.05 -2.21 -0.09
C ILE A 45 0.12 -3.00 -1.39
N ASP A 46 -0.22 -4.29 -1.38
CA ASP A 46 -0.25 -5.10 -2.60
C ASP A 46 -1.32 -4.63 -3.59
N HIS A 47 -2.49 -4.25 -3.07
CA HIS A 47 -3.60 -3.73 -3.88
C HIS A 47 -3.18 -2.44 -4.62
N HIS A 48 -2.56 -1.51 -3.92
CA HIS A 48 -2.02 -0.28 -4.50
C HIS A 48 -0.87 -0.54 -5.46
N GLN A 49 -0.01 -1.52 -5.17
CA GLN A 49 1.06 -1.89 -6.11
C GLN A 49 0.47 -2.35 -7.46
N MET A 50 -0.67 -3.06 -7.45
CA MET A 50 -1.35 -3.38 -8.69
C MET A 50 -1.80 -2.11 -9.44
N ALA A 51 -2.38 -1.11 -8.78
CA ALA A 51 -2.74 0.14 -9.47
C ALA A 51 -1.53 0.86 -10.08
N LEU A 52 -0.37 0.84 -9.40
CA LEU A 52 0.88 1.38 -9.95
C LEU A 52 1.31 0.64 -11.21
N ASP A 53 1.26 -0.69 -11.21
CA ASP A 53 1.60 -1.52 -12.37
C ASP A 53 0.60 -1.27 -13.53
N MET A 54 -0.69 -1.15 -13.23
CA MET A 54 -1.73 -0.79 -14.20
C MET A 54 -1.55 0.63 -14.75
N GLY A 55 -1.20 1.59 -13.89
CA GLY A 55 -0.93 2.97 -14.25
C GLY A 55 0.30 3.09 -15.14
N ALA A 56 1.36 2.33 -14.87
CA ALA A 56 2.58 2.35 -15.68
C ALA A 56 2.33 1.89 -17.12
N ASP A 57 1.48 0.86 -17.32
CA ASP A 57 1.03 0.46 -18.66
C ASP A 57 0.17 1.56 -19.31
N CYS A 58 -0.71 2.21 -18.52
CA CYS A 58 -1.52 3.33 -19.02
C CYS A 58 -0.67 4.47 -19.56
N LEU A 59 0.31 4.95 -18.81
CA LEU A 59 1.17 6.08 -19.20
C LEU A 59 1.88 5.86 -20.55
N VAL A 60 2.03 4.60 -20.98
CA VAL A 60 2.68 4.24 -22.24
C VAL A 60 1.69 4.16 -23.41
N LYS A 61 0.41 3.91 -23.14
CA LYS A 61 -0.56 3.46 -24.16
C LYS A 61 -1.73 4.41 -24.40
N VAL A 62 -2.04 5.29 -23.46
CA VAL A 62 -3.15 6.24 -23.62
C VAL A 62 -2.76 7.42 -24.50
N GLU A 63 -3.73 7.94 -25.23
CA GLU A 63 -3.59 9.09 -26.13
C GLU A 63 -4.42 10.29 -25.65
N THR A 64 -5.46 10.03 -24.85
CA THR A 64 -6.39 11.02 -24.33
C THR A 64 -5.82 11.70 -23.08
N GLU A 65 -5.51 13.01 -23.17
CA GLU A 65 -4.90 13.81 -22.09
C GLU A 65 -5.61 13.71 -20.72
N PRO A 66 -6.96 13.77 -20.63
CA PRO A 66 -7.64 13.51 -19.37
C PRO A 66 -7.35 12.14 -18.74
N VAL A 67 -7.27 11.08 -19.55
CA VAL A 67 -6.96 9.72 -19.07
C VAL A 67 -5.50 9.64 -18.63
N LEU A 68 -4.58 10.22 -19.41
CA LEU A 68 -3.17 10.30 -19.04
C LEU A 68 -2.98 11.00 -17.68
N THR A 69 -3.69 12.11 -17.46
CA THR A 69 -3.65 12.86 -16.20
C THR A 69 -4.19 12.02 -15.05
N LEU A 70 -5.29 11.31 -15.25
CA LEU A 70 -5.86 10.41 -14.24
C LEU A 70 -4.86 9.30 -13.84
N CYS A 71 -4.22 8.66 -14.82
CA CYS A 71 -3.23 7.61 -14.55
C CYS A 71 -2.06 8.12 -13.72
N GLN A 72 -1.53 9.31 -14.03
CA GLN A 72 -0.45 9.91 -13.25
C GLN A 72 -0.90 10.25 -11.82
N ASN A 73 -2.11 10.80 -11.65
CA ASN A 73 -2.63 11.15 -10.33
C ASN A 73 -2.80 9.92 -9.44
N ILE A 74 -3.32 8.81 -9.99
CA ILE A 74 -3.47 7.54 -9.25
C ILE A 74 -2.10 7.00 -8.83
N ILE A 75 -1.11 6.99 -9.73
CA ILE A 75 0.26 6.57 -9.40
C ILE A 75 0.82 7.41 -8.25
N ASP A 76 0.73 8.73 -8.34
CA ASP A 76 1.32 9.63 -7.36
C ASP A 76 0.67 9.48 -5.98
N ALA A 77 -0.66 9.42 -5.93
CA ALA A 77 -1.41 9.25 -4.70
C ALA A 77 -1.14 7.89 -4.05
N GLN A 78 -1.31 6.80 -4.80
CA GLN A 78 -1.17 5.46 -4.25
C GLN A 78 0.30 5.12 -3.91
N THR A 79 1.28 5.71 -4.60
CA THR A 79 2.70 5.61 -4.21
C THR A 79 2.94 6.22 -2.83
N ALA A 80 2.37 7.40 -2.56
CA ALA A 80 2.53 8.06 -1.27
C ALA A 80 1.86 7.25 -0.15
N GLU A 81 0.70 6.65 -0.41
CA GLU A 81 0.00 5.79 0.56
C GLU A 81 0.75 4.49 0.84
N ILE A 82 1.38 3.85 -0.17
CA ILE A 82 2.26 2.69 0.04
C ILE A 82 3.39 3.03 1.01
N VAL A 83 4.10 4.15 0.77
CA VAL A 83 5.21 4.58 1.63
C VAL A 83 4.73 4.85 3.06
N GLN A 84 3.56 5.47 3.22
CA GLN A 84 2.97 5.70 4.53
C GLN A 84 2.66 4.39 5.26
N MET A 85 1.98 3.44 4.59
CA MET A 85 1.62 2.15 5.18
C MET A 85 2.84 1.30 5.52
N GLN A 86 3.89 1.29 4.68
CA GLN A 86 5.16 0.63 4.99
C GLN A 86 5.84 1.24 6.21
N GLY A 87 5.82 2.57 6.34
CA GLY A 87 6.33 3.27 7.53
C GLY A 87 5.59 2.83 8.79
N TRP A 88 4.26 2.74 8.73
CA TRP A 88 3.46 2.27 9.85
C TRP A 88 3.66 0.80 10.21
N LEU A 89 3.82 -0.08 9.22
CA LEU A 89 4.20 -1.48 9.47
C LEU A 89 5.53 -1.59 10.22
N LEU A 90 6.52 -0.78 9.83
CA LEU A 90 7.81 -0.76 10.50
C LEU A 90 7.70 -0.16 11.92
N ASP A 91 7.09 1.01 12.05
CA ASP A 91 7.07 1.76 13.30
C ASP A 91 6.18 1.11 14.37
N TRP A 92 5.00 0.62 13.99
CA TRP A 92 4.03 0.07 14.95
C TRP A 92 4.24 -1.41 15.22
N TYR A 93 4.69 -2.15 14.21
CA TYR A 93 4.74 -3.62 14.24
C TYR A 93 6.12 -4.22 14.03
N ASN A 94 7.15 -3.41 13.72
CA ASN A 94 8.49 -3.87 13.37
C ASN A 94 8.46 -4.89 12.21
N VAL A 95 7.59 -4.63 11.23
CA VAL A 95 7.44 -5.42 10.01
C VAL A 95 7.97 -4.61 8.84
N GLU A 96 9.03 -5.09 8.20
CA GLU A 96 9.43 -4.63 6.87
C GLU A 96 8.62 -5.40 5.83
N TYR A 97 7.92 -4.69 4.96
CA TYR A 97 7.05 -5.29 3.95
C TYR A 97 7.40 -4.80 2.55
N THR A 98 7.55 -5.74 1.63
CA THR A 98 7.79 -5.48 0.21
C THR A 98 6.54 -5.85 -0.57
N PRO A 99 5.94 -4.91 -1.33
CA PRO A 99 4.76 -5.19 -2.14
C PRO A 99 5.04 -6.27 -3.18
N MET A 100 4.03 -7.08 -3.48
CA MET A 100 4.05 -8.02 -4.59
C MET A 100 3.77 -7.30 -5.91
N ALA A 101 4.69 -7.39 -6.87
CA ALA A 101 4.45 -6.91 -8.23
C ALA A 101 3.51 -7.86 -9.00
N MET A 102 2.75 -7.34 -9.95
CA MET A 102 1.88 -8.14 -10.82
C MET A 102 2.65 -9.22 -11.59
N SER A 103 3.90 -8.96 -11.96
CA SER A 103 4.78 -9.94 -12.60
C SER A 103 5.04 -11.17 -11.74
N ASP A 104 5.04 -11.00 -10.42
CA ASP A 104 5.32 -12.05 -9.46
C ASP A 104 4.06 -12.87 -9.14
N MET A 105 2.87 -12.27 -9.30
CA MET A 105 1.58 -12.96 -9.12
C MET A 105 1.29 -14.00 -10.20
N GLY A 106 1.66 -13.74 -11.47
CA GLY A 106 1.46 -14.68 -12.58
C GLY A 106 2.21 -16.02 -12.41
N GLY A 107 3.36 -16.00 -11.72
CA GLY A 107 4.14 -17.21 -11.41
C GLY A 107 3.53 -18.08 -10.30
N MET A 108 2.60 -17.55 -9.50
CA MET A 108 1.93 -18.29 -8.42
C MET A 108 0.76 -19.13 -8.94
N SER A 109 0.13 -18.75 -10.07
CA SER A 109 -1.02 -19.46 -10.64
C SER A 109 -0.67 -20.88 -11.17
N GLU A 110 0.59 -21.13 -11.54
CA GLU A 110 1.05 -22.48 -11.94
C GLU A 110 1.42 -23.37 -10.73
N MET A 111 1.55 -22.78 -9.53
CA MET A 111 1.94 -23.50 -8.30
C MET A 111 0.76 -23.86 -7.37
N ASN A 112 -0.45 -24.02 -7.90
CA ASN A 112 -1.59 -24.33 -7.04
C ASN A 112 -1.50 -25.77 -6.48
N HIS A 113 -1.26 -25.88 -5.17
CA HIS A 113 -1.93 -26.78 -4.20
C HIS A 113 -1.07 -27.19 -2.97
N SER A 114 0.16 -26.66 -2.78
CA SER A 114 1.05 -27.18 -1.71
C SER A 114 1.57 -26.18 -0.67
N MET A 115 1.09 -24.93 -0.65
CA MET A 115 1.50 -23.95 0.36
C MET A 115 0.38 -23.74 1.40
N PRO A 116 0.43 -24.42 2.57
CA PRO A 116 -0.50 -24.15 3.67
C PRO A 116 -0.20 -22.75 4.24
N GLY A 117 -1.07 -21.78 3.94
CA GLY A 117 -0.98 -20.41 4.51
C GLY A 117 -1.58 -19.30 3.65
N MET A 118 -1.68 -19.49 2.33
CA MET A 118 -2.24 -18.46 1.42
C MET A 118 -3.78 -18.50 1.31
N ALA A 119 -4.43 -19.53 1.85
CA ALA A 119 -5.89 -19.70 1.77
C ALA A 119 -6.68 -18.74 2.67
N GLU A 120 -6.01 -17.93 3.49
CA GLU A 120 -6.65 -17.01 4.45
C GLU A 120 -6.24 -15.54 4.23
N MET A 121 -6.03 -15.12 2.99
CA MET A 121 -6.02 -13.69 2.62
C MET A 121 -7.39 -13.32 2.04
N PRO A 122 -8.44 -13.08 2.86
CA PRO A 122 -9.81 -12.90 2.38
C PRO A 122 -10.09 -11.49 1.82
N TYR A 123 -9.06 -10.71 1.50
CA TYR A 123 -9.25 -9.29 1.17
C TYR A 123 -9.26 -9.01 -0.33
N THR A 124 -8.50 -9.76 -1.13
CA THR A 124 -8.47 -9.70 -2.60
C THR A 124 -8.17 -11.10 -3.13
N ASP A 125 -8.98 -11.61 -4.07
CA ASP A 125 -8.67 -12.89 -4.74
C ASP A 125 -7.59 -12.62 -5.80
N PRO A 126 -6.37 -13.17 -5.67
CA PRO A 126 -5.31 -12.94 -6.65
C PRO A 126 -5.71 -13.34 -8.08
N ALA A 127 -6.64 -14.28 -8.25
CA ALA A 127 -7.16 -14.65 -9.56
C ALA A 127 -8.10 -13.58 -10.15
N MET A 128 -8.86 -12.87 -9.31
CA MET A 128 -9.69 -11.73 -9.74
C MET A 128 -8.78 -10.57 -10.19
N MET A 129 -7.77 -10.23 -9.39
CA MET A 129 -6.77 -9.20 -9.70
C MET A 129 -6.04 -9.47 -11.02
N MET A 130 -5.56 -10.69 -11.24
CA MET A 130 -4.93 -11.08 -12.51
C MET A 130 -5.92 -11.07 -13.70
N GLY A 131 -7.21 -11.31 -13.44
CA GLY A 131 -8.26 -11.26 -14.45
C GLY A 131 -8.50 -9.86 -15.01
N MET A 132 -8.40 -8.82 -14.17
CA MET A 132 -8.65 -7.42 -14.56
C MET A 132 -7.66 -6.90 -15.62
N PHE A 133 -6.45 -7.45 -15.68
CA PHE A 133 -5.42 -7.08 -16.66
C PHE A 133 -5.35 -8.02 -17.88
N ALA A 134 -6.19 -9.05 -17.89
CA ALA A 134 -6.12 -10.11 -18.89
C ALA A 134 -6.50 -9.58 -20.27
N GLY A 135 -5.49 -9.42 -21.13
CA GLY A 135 -5.69 -9.04 -22.53
C GLY A 135 -5.43 -7.59 -22.88
N PHE A 136 -5.03 -6.76 -21.91
CA PHE A 136 -4.61 -5.38 -22.15
C PHE A 136 -3.50 -5.29 -23.20
N ASN A 137 -2.59 -6.28 -23.23
CA ASN A 137 -1.50 -6.38 -24.21
C ASN A 137 -1.95 -6.49 -25.68
N ARG A 138 -3.25 -6.72 -25.94
CA ARG A 138 -3.82 -6.79 -27.29
C ARG A 138 -4.67 -5.56 -27.64
N LEU A 139 -4.86 -4.64 -26.70
CA LEU A 139 -5.67 -3.44 -26.87
C LEU A 139 -4.76 -2.24 -27.07
N GLU A 140 -5.19 -1.31 -27.92
CA GLU A 140 -4.53 -0.04 -28.23
C GLU A 140 -5.57 1.08 -28.40
N GLY A 141 -5.12 2.33 -28.30
CA GLY A 141 -5.96 3.52 -28.48
C GLY A 141 -7.21 3.49 -27.60
N ARG A 142 -8.35 3.88 -28.18
CA ARG A 142 -9.62 3.99 -27.43
C ARG A 142 -10.10 2.69 -26.80
N GLU A 143 -9.90 1.55 -27.45
CA GLU A 143 -10.31 0.24 -26.90
C GLU A 143 -9.52 -0.08 -25.61
N TYR A 144 -8.25 0.30 -25.57
CA TYR A 144 -7.44 0.19 -24.37
C TYR A 144 -7.90 1.15 -23.27
N GLU A 145 -8.14 2.42 -23.61
CA GLU A 145 -8.56 3.44 -22.63
C GLU A 145 -9.88 3.05 -21.94
N LEU A 146 -10.87 2.57 -22.71
CA LEU A 146 -12.14 2.10 -22.16
C LEU A 146 -11.92 0.91 -21.21
N ALA A 147 -11.17 -0.10 -21.64
CA ALA A 147 -10.89 -1.28 -20.82
C ALA A 147 -10.10 -0.94 -19.55
N TRP A 148 -9.16 0.01 -19.63
CA TRP A 148 -8.38 0.44 -18.47
C TRP A 148 -9.26 1.16 -17.44
N LEU A 149 -10.14 2.08 -17.89
CA LEU A 149 -11.08 2.79 -17.03
C LEU A 149 -12.06 1.82 -16.35
N GLU A 150 -12.64 0.88 -17.10
CA GLU A 150 -13.52 -0.15 -16.55
C GLU A 150 -12.82 -1.00 -15.48
N SER A 151 -11.62 -1.52 -15.78
CA SER A 151 -10.87 -2.32 -14.81
C SER A 151 -10.42 -1.52 -13.58
N MET A 152 -10.10 -0.23 -13.73
CA MET A 152 -9.69 0.61 -12.60
C MET A 152 -10.87 1.00 -11.72
N ILE A 153 -12.09 1.09 -12.26
CA ILE A 153 -13.32 1.23 -11.45
C ILE A 153 -13.49 0.00 -10.55
N ASP A 154 -13.39 -1.21 -11.12
CA ASP A 154 -13.53 -2.45 -10.34
C ASP A 154 -12.44 -2.58 -9.27
N HIS A 155 -11.19 -2.20 -9.60
CA HIS A 155 -10.07 -2.16 -8.66
C HIS A 155 -10.35 -1.18 -7.50
N HIS A 156 -10.83 0.03 -7.80
CA HIS A 156 -11.15 1.01 -6.78
C HIS A 156 -12.29 0.59 -5.85
N ASP A 157 -13.33 -0.06 -6.41
CA ASP A 157 -14.45 -0.59 -5.61
C ASP A 157 -13.97 -1.63 -4.58
N ASP A 158 -13.01 -2.49 -4.96
CA ASP A 158 -12.39 -3.45 -4.03
C ASP A 158 -11.62 -2.76 -2.90
N ALA A 159 -10.84 -1.71 -3.18
CA ALA A 159 -10.14 -0.92 -2.16
C ALA A 159 -11.10 -0.21 -1.19
N ILE A 160 -12.20 0.37 -1.70
CA ILE A 160 -13.26 0.96 -0.88
C ILE A 160 -13.82 -0.09 0.08
N HIS A 161 -14.20 -1.26 -0.44
CA HIS A 161 -14.71 -2.35 0.39
C HIS A 161 -13.70 -2.86 1.43
N MET A 162 -12.40 -2.89 1.10
CA MET A 162 -11.35 -3.23 2.07
C MET A 162 -11.27 -2.21 3.20
N ALA A 163 -11.30 -0.92 2.88
CA ALA A 163 -11.25 0.18 3.83
C ALA A 163 -12.49 0.21 4.75
N GLU A 164 -13.69 0.03 4.20
CA GLU A 164 -14.93 -0.06 4.98
C GLU A 164 -14.90 -1.22 5.99
N ARG A 165 -14.35 -2.38 5.59
CA ARG A 165 -14.19 -3.52 6.49
C ARG A 165 -13.20 -3.25 7.62
N LEU A 166 -12.23 -2.37 7.42
CA LEU A 166 -11.25 -2.01 8.45
C LEU A 166 -11.86 -1.09 9.53
N LEU A 167 -12.67 -0.11 9.14
CA LEU A 167 -13.20 0.93 10.05
C LEU A 167 -13.74 0.43 11.41
N PRO A 168 -14.51 -0.67 11.52
CA PRO A 168 -15.00 -1.15 12.82
C PRO A 168 -13.95 -1.91 13.66
N ARG A 169 -12.73 -2.10 13.16
CA ARG A 169 -11.69 -2.98 13.73
C ARG A 169 -10.33 -2.30 13.92
N VAL A 170 -10.21 -1.05 13.48
CA VAL A 170 -8.98 -0.25 13.56
C VAL A 170 -8.83 0.37 14.94
N GLU A 171 -7.64 0.27 15.51
CA GLU A 171 -7.23 0.83 16.80
C GLU A 171 -6.52 2.18 16.59
N HIS A 172 -5.67 2.31 15.57
CA HIS A 172 -4.93 3.53 15.27
C HIS A 172 -5.81 4.56 14.54
N ASP A 173 -5.93 5.76 15.11
CA ASP A 173 -6.72 6.85 14.52
C ASP A 173 -6.13 7.35 13.18
N GLU A 174 -4.80 7.27 13.03
CA GLU A 174 -4.10 7.57 11.78
C GLU A 174 -4.51 6.61 10.66
N LEU A 175 -4.59 5.31 10.96
CA LEU A 175 -5.03 4.29 10.01
C LEU A 175 -6.54 4.41 9.71
N ARG A 176 -7.35 4.79 10.70
CA ARG A 176 -8.77 5.11 10.50
C ARG A 176 -8.93 6.27 9.52
N ALA A 177 -8.12 7.32 9.68
CA ALA A 177 -8.15 8.48 8.80
C ALA A 177 -7.71 8.12 7.37
N LEU A 178 -6.65 7.31 7.21
CA LEU A 178 -6.26 6.82 5.88
C LEU A 178 -7.39 6.01 5.23
N ALA A 179 -8.00 5.07 5.96
CA ALA A 179 -9.09 4.26 5.41
C ALA A 179 -10.27 5.12 4.95
N GLN A 180 -10.64 6.17 5.70
CA GLN A 180 -11.68 7.10 5.26
C GLN A 180 -11.25 7.91 4.03
N ASN A 181 -10.00 8.37 3.97
CA ASN A 181 -9.48 9.09 2.81
C ASN A 181 -9.47 8.22 1.55
N ILE A 182 -9.11 6.94 1.66
CA ILE A 182 -9.16 5.98 0.55
C ILE A 182 -10.59 5.87 0.03
N ILE A 183 -11.58 5.70 0.93
CA ILE A 183 -13.00 5.63 0.55
C ILE A 183 -13.42 6.89 -0.21
N ASP A 184 -13.14 8.06 0.36
CA ASP A 184 -13.58 9.34 -0.19
C ASP A 184 -12.90 9.64 -1.55
N ALA A 185 -11.58 9.44 -1.63
CA ALA A 185 -10.80 9.71 -2.83
C ALA A 185 -11.14 8.73 -3.96
N GLN A 186 -11.18 7.44 -3.67
CA GLN A 186 -11.43 6.44 -4.72
C GLN A 186 -12.88 6.48 -5.20
N THR A 187 -13.86 6.86 -4.35
CA THR A 187 -15.23 7.14 -4.80
C THR A 187 -15.28 8.32 -5.79
N ALA A 188 -14.50 9.38 -5.53
CA ALA A 188 -14.42 10.52 -6.43
C ALA A 188 -13.70 10.16 -7.74
N GLU A 189 -12.65 9.35 -7.69
CA GLU A 189 -11.94 8.86 -8.87
C GLU A 189 -12.82 7.93 -9.74
N ILE A 190 -13.64 7.07 -9.14
CA ILE A 190 -14.66 6.30 -9.87
C ILE A 190 -15.59 7.22 -10.64
N THR A 191 -16.09 8.30 -10.01
CA THR A 191 -16.96 9.27 -10.71
C THR A 191 -16.25 9.89 -11.92
N VAL A 192 -14.97 10.25 -11.78
CA VAL A 192 -14.16 10.76 -12.90
C VAL A 192 -14.02 9.72 -14.01
N MET A 193 -13.80 8.45 -13.67
CA MET A 193 -13.68 7.37 -14.64
C MET A 193 -14.99 7.12 -15.39
N GLU A 194 -16.13 7.15 -14.71
CA GLU A 194 -17.46 7.02 -15.31
C GLU A 194 -17.78 8.17 -16.30
N ASP A 195 -17.39 9.40 -15.94
CA ASP A 195 -17.51 10.56 -16.81
C ASP A 195 -16.64 10.39 -18.07
N LEU A 196 -15.38 9.97 -17.91
CA LEU A 196 -14.46 9.72 -19.03
C LEU A 196 -14.95 8.58 -19.95
N LEU A 197 -15.50 7.51 -19.39
CA LEU A 197 -16.14 6.44 -20.16
C LEU A 197 -17.29 6.98 -21.03
N THR A 198 -18.11 7.86 -20.45
CA THR A 198 -19.23 8.49 -21.17
C THR A 198 -18.76 9.41 -22.30
N GLU A 199 -17.66 10.12 -22.11
CA GLU A 199 -17.05 10.98 -23.12
C GLU A 199 -16.40 10.18 -24.26
N LEU A 200 -15.68 9.10 -23.93
CA LEU A 200 -15.00 8.25 -24.92
C LEU A 200 -15.96 7.38 -25.74
N ALA A 201 -17.14 7.06 -25.20
CA ALA A 201 -18.18 6.30 -25.88
C ALA A 201 -18.93 7.08 -26.99
N GLN A 202 -18.68 8.38 -27.12
CA GLN A 202 -19.25 9.27 -28.14
C GLN A 202 -18.37 9.35 -29.41
#